data_AF-A0A5M3WSU1-F1
#
_entry.id   AF-A0A5M3WSU1-F1
#
_cell.length_a   1.000
_cell.length_b   1.000
_cell.length_c   1.000
_cell.angle_alpha   90.00
_cell.angle_beta   90.00
_cell.angle_gamma   90.00
#
_symmetry.space_group_name_H-M   'P 1'
#
loop_
_entity.id
_entity.type
_entity.pdbx_description
1 polymer ?
#
loop_
_entity_poly.entity_id
_entity_poly.type
_entity_poly.pdbx_seq_one_letter_code
_entity_poly.pdbx_strand_id
1 'polypeptide(L)'
;MISGSAVSKLSYTSATVSVRAQDGTNEDGLEWPLVSVERLQAATPWRTFRWHHGQQHFPGFYWSVTMFDLVIYESRLELARLLYADFDLGVAWIKAQPFLLTAQVEGKIRRHVPDFLLFTDAGPVVVDVKPRERLEKEKVAFTLAWAREVVEDRNWRYEVWSEPPTAELANLRLLAGFRRSWLFNPDLLEALISSDLAGRTLREALGAVTGWPQRLTRSHLLHLLWTQVYRVDLTAVLSGDHVLERAR
;
A
#
# COMPACT_ATOMS: atom_id res chain seq x y z
N MET A 1 -25.42 -21.98 4.31
CA MET A 1 -24.51 -22.80 5.13
C MET A 1 -23.61 -23.60 4.22
N ILE A 2 -22.40 -23.12 3.97
CA ILE A 2 -21.33 -23.89 3.33
C ILE A 2 -20.13 -23.78 4.27
N SER A 3 -19.95 -24.87 5.03
CA SER A 3 -18.69 -25.42 5.54
C SER A 3 -17.47 -24.48 5.49
N GLY A 4 -17.17 -23.84 6.61
CA GLY A 4 -15.85 -23.29 6.90
C GLY A 4 -14.82 -24.41 6.95
N SER A 5 -14.00 -24.51 5.90
CA SER A 5 -12.76 -25.29 5.92
C SER A 5 -11.88 -24.75 7.05
N ALA A 6 -11.68 -25.57 8.09
CA ALA A 6 -10.71 -25.29 9.14
C ALA A 6 -9.32 -25.35 8.51
N VAL A 7 -8.75 -24.19 8.18
CA VAL A 7 -7.33 -24.08 7.86
C VAL A 7 -6.58 -24.52 9.11
N SER A 8 -5.88 -25.65 9.04
CA SER A 8 -5.02 -26.11 10.12
C SER A 8 -3.98 -25.02 10.40
N LYS A 9 -4.07 -24.35 11.56
CA LYS A 9 -3.06 -23.38 11.98
C LYS A 9 -1.69 -24.03 12.00
N LEU A 10 -0.75 -23.47 11.24
CA LEU A 10 0.66 -23.87 11.33
C LEU A 10 1.20 -23.39 12.68
N SER A 11 1.50 -24.31 13.58
CA SER A 11 2.09 -23.94 14.87
C SER A 11 3.57 -23.60 14.69
N TYR A 12 3.94 -22.37 15.06
CA TYR A 12 5.31 -21.97 15.29
C TYR A 12 5.61 -21.98 16.80
N THR A 13 6.89 -22.18 17.16
CA THR A 13 7.30 -22.31 18.58
C THR A 13 8.08 -21.10 19.09
N SER A 14 8.77 -20.39 18.21
CA SER A 14 9.45 -19.14 18.51
C SER A 14 9.53 -18.29 17.24
N ALA A 15 9.55 -16.98 17.40
CA ALA A 15 9.71 -16.03 16.31
C ALA A 15 10.61 -14.86 16.73
N THR A 16 11.54 -14.53 15.86
CA THR A 16 12.43 -13.37 15.97
C THR A 16 12.41 -12.58 14.68
N VAL A 17 12.83 -11.32 14.76
CA VAL A 17 13.10 -10.51 13.59
C VAL A 17 14.53 -10.01 13.59
N SER A 18 15.07 -9.84 12.39
CA SER A 18 16.24 -9.02 12.16
C SER A 18 15.82 -7.75 11.43
N VAL A 19 16.35 -6.61 11.86
CA VAL A 19 16.15 -5.31 11.21
C VAL A 19 17.47 -4.76 10.71
N ARG A 20 17.43 -3.96 9.66
CA ARG A 20 18.61 -3.28 9.12
C ARG A 20 18.59 -1.80 9.51
N ALA A 21 19.57 -1.36 10.28
CA ALA A 21 19.71 0.02 10.71
C ALA A 21 20.19 0.94 9.57
N GLN A 22 20.08 2.26 9.75
CA GLN A 22 20.45 3.26 8.75
C GLN A 22 21.94 3.27 8.41
N ASP A 23 22.80 2.89 9.35
CA ASP A 23 24.23 2.72 9.14
C ASP A 23 24.58 1.45 8.36
N GLY A 24 23.58 0.66 7.98
CA GLY A 24 23.71 -0.58 7.22
C GLY A 24 23.98 -1.81 8.07
N THR A 25 24.09 -1.69 9.40
CA THR A 25 24.24 -2.82 10.31
C THR A 25 22.93 -3.59 10.47
N ASN A 26 23.04 -4.88 10.81
CA ASN A 26 21.89 -5.71 11.12
C ASN A 26 21.80 -5.89 12.64
N GLU A 27 20.60 -5.67 13.18
CA GLU A 27 20.25 -6.08 14.53
C GLU A 27 19.47 -7.38 14.43
N ASP A 28 20.11 -8.49 14.79
CA ASP A 28 19.56 -9.83 14.62
C ASP A 28 18.90 -10.36 15.90
N GLY A 29 17.93 -11.26 15.73
CA GLY A 29 17.39 -12.06 16.83
C GLY A 29 16.51 -11.30 17.82
N LEU A 30 15.96 -10.14 17.43
CA LEU A 30 15.02 -9.39 18.25
C LEU A 30 13.74 -10.22 18.43
N GLU A 31 13.29 -10.39 19.67
CA GLU A 31 12.06 -11.15 19.94
C GLU A 31 10.85 -10.48 19.28
N TRP A 32 10.15 -11.22 18.43
CA TRP A 32 9.03 -10.69 17.66
C TRP A 32 7.93 -10.04 18.51
N PRO A 33 7.54 -10.60 19.68
CA PRO A 33 6.54 -9.95 20.53
C PRO A 33 7.00 -8.62 21.13
N LEU A 34 8.32 -8.41 21.28
CA LEU A 34 8.89 -7.29 22.02
C LEU A 34 9.46 -6.17 21.13
N VAL A 35 9.72 -6.43 19.86
CA VAL A 35 10.32 -5.43 18.94
C VAL A 35 9.36 -4.24 18.72
N SER A 36 9.73 -3.03 19.12
CA SER A 36 8.81 -1.89 19.07
C SER A 36 8.46 -1.46 17.63
N VAL A 37 7.28 -0.83 17.47
CA VAL A 37 6.84 -0.26 16.19
C VAL A 37 7.81 0.80 15.70
N GLU A 38 8.29 1.66 16.60
CA GLU A 38 9.24 2.74 16.32
C GLU A 38 10.56 2.18 15.77
N ARG A 39 11.01 1.02 16.30
CA ARG A 39 12.20 0.34 15.81
C ARG A 39 12.00 -0.15 14.38
N LEU A 40 10.86 -0.77 14.06
CA LEU A 40 10.56 -1.20 12.69
C LEU A 40 10.36 -0.01 11.74
N GLN A 41 9.82 1.11 12.23
CA GLN A 41 9.67 2.34 11.47
C GLN A 41 11.02 3.03 11.20
N ALA A 42 12.00 2.91 12.10
CA ALA A 42 13.36 3.42 11.86
C ALA A 42 14.18 2.52 10.92
N ALA A 43 13.76 1.27 10.71
CA ALA A 43 14.47 0.32 9.86
C ALA A 43 14.54 0.79 8.39
N THR A 44 15.62 0.38 7.75
CA THR A 44 15.83 0.48 6.31
C THR A 44 15.49 -0.85 5.63
N PRO A 45 15.22 -0.84 4.32
CA PRO A 45 14.89 -2.06 3.61
C PRO A 45 15.96 -3.15 3.79
N TRP A 46 15.49 -4.35 4.14
CA TRP A 46 16.36 -5.49 4.47
C TRP A 46 17.37 -5.80 3.36
N ARG A 47 16.96 -5.62 2.09
CA ARG A 47 17.84 -5.82 0.93
C ARG A 47 18.03 -4.52 0.17
N THR A 48 19.25 -4.32 -0.32
CA THR A 48 19.59 -3.28 -1.32
C THR A 48 19.67 -3.93 -2.69
N PHE A 49 18.97 -3.39 -3.69
CA PHE A 49 18.99 -3.94 -5.04
C PHE A 49 20.28 -3.66 -5.79
N ARG A 50 20.62 -4.58 -6.71
CA ARG A 50 21.60 -4.39 -7.78
C ARG A 50 20.94 -4.70 -9.11
N TRP A 51 21.03 -3.77 -10.06
CA TRP A 51 20.56 -3.95 -11.42
C TRP A 51 21.49 -4.91 -12.17
N HIS A 52 20.93 -5.89 -12.88
CA HIS A 52 21.70 -6.72 -13.81
C HIS A 52 20.91 -7.00 -15.10
N HIS A 53 21.64 -7.18 -16.20
CA HIS A 53 21.05 -7.46 -17.50
C HIS A 53 20.31 -8.81 -17.49
N GLY A 54 19.06 -8.83 -17.97
CA GLY A 54 18.21 -10.03 -18.01
C GLY A 54 17.34 -10.26 -16.78
N GLN A 55 17.30 -9.32 -15.83
CA GLN A 55 16.46 -9.42 -14.64
C GLN A 55 14.96 -9.40 -15.03
N GLN A 56 14.22 -10.42 -14.61
CA GLN A 56 12.77 -10.54 -14.87
C GLN A 56 11.93 -9.61 -13.99
N HIS A 57 12.51 -9.15 -12.89
CA HIS A 57 11.90 -8.25 -11.91
C HIS A 57 12.26 -6.81 -12.29
N PHE A 58 11.32 -5.88 -12.14
CA PHE A 58 11.52 -4.46 -12.46
C PHE A 58 11.61 -3.68 -11.15
N PRO A 59 12.77 -3.69 -10.46
CA PRO A 59 12.91 -2.90 -9.25
C PRO A 59 12.84 -1.40 -9.57
N GLY A 60 12.47 -0.59 -8.60
CA GLY A 60 12.41 0.85 -8.78
C GLY A 60 12.14 1.60 -7.49
N PHE A 61 12.05 2.91 -7.65
CA PHE A 61 11.70 3.83 -6.58
C PHE A 61 10.36 4.48 -6.92
N TYR A 62 9.43 4.44 -5.97
CA TYR A 62 8.15 5.12 -6.04
C TYR A 62 8.17 6.31 -5.08
N TRP A 63 8.01 7.52 -5.60
CA TRP A 63 7.84 8.69 -4.74
C TRP A 63 6.44 8.70 -4.12
N SER A 64 6.36 8.50 -2.80
CA SER A 64 5.11 8.42 -2.03
C SER A 64 4.82 9.77 -1.36
N VAL A 65 3.58 10.24 -1.46
CA VAL A 65 3.14 11.45 -0.74
C VAL A 65 3.02 11.19 0.76
N THR A 66 2.61 9.98 1.15
CA THR A 66 2.51 9.51 2.54
C THR A 66 3.87 9.57 3.24
N MET A 67 4.91 9.10 2.56
CA MET A 67 6.26 9.07 3.09
C MET A 67 7.05 10.37 2.87
N PHE A 68 6.56 11.22 1.96
CA PHE A 68 7.31 12.36 1.41
C PHE A 68 8.72 11.97 0.90
N ASP A 69 8.89 10.72 0.47
CA ASP A 69 10.17 10.13 0.10
C ASP A 69 9.98 8.95 -0.88
N LEU A 70 11.08 8.34 -1.31
CA LEU A 70 11.11 7.18 -2.18
C LEU A 70 10.91 5.88 -1.39
N VAL A 71 9.94 5.07 -1.83
CA VAL A 71 9.73 3.70 -1.37
C VAL A 71 10.15 2.74 -2.47
N ILE A 72 10.96 1.74 -2.11
CA ILE A 72 11.44 0.74 -3.08
C ILE A 72 10.36 -0.31 -3.37
N TYR A 73 10.39 -0.86 -4.58
CA TYR A 73 9.62 -2.05 -4.97
C TYR A 73 10.46 -2.92 -5.91
N GLU A 74 10.17 -4.21 -6.00
CA GLU A 74 10.84 -5.19 -6.88
C GLU A 74 9.99 -5.62 -8.09
N SER A 75 8.67 -5.43 -8.02
CA SER A 75 7.76 -5.88 -9.06
C SER A 75 6.71 -4.83 -9.41
N ARG A 76 6.12 -4.96 -10.61
CA ARG A 76 4.99 -4.12 -11.03
C ARG A 76 3.76 -4.30 -10.14
N LEU A 77 3.62 -5.47 -9.53
CA LEU A 77 2.52 -5.75 -8.60
C LEU A 77 2.79 -5.06 -7.25
N GLU A 78 4.02 -5.07 -6.75
CA GLU A 78 4.39 -4.26 -5.58
C GLU A 78 4.21 -2.76 -5.82
N LEU A 79 4.61 -2.26 -6.99
CA LEU A 79 4.31 -0.87 -7.40
C LEU A 79 2.80 -0.59 -7.37
N ALA A 80 1.98 -1.55 -7.80
CA ALA A 80 0.53 -1.41 -7.70
C ALA A 80 0.07 -1.35 -6.24
N ARG A 81 0.60 -2.20 -5.34
CA ARG A 81 0.27 -2.13 -3.90
C ARG A 81 0.66 -0.79 -3.27
N LEU A 82 1.79 -0.22 -3.68
CA LEU A 82 2.25 1.10 -3.23
C LEU A 82 1.28 2.21 -3.66
N LEU A 83 0.73 2.17 -4.88
CA LEU A 83 -0.29 3.12 -5.31
C LEU A 83 -1.53 3.09 -4.41
N TYR A 84 -1.96 1.91 -3.99
CA TYR A 84 -3.09 1.74 -3.08
C TYR A 84 -2.75 2.22 -1.67
N ALA A 85 -1.56 1.88 -1.17
CA ALA A 85 -1.09 2.33 0.14
C ALA A 85 -0.99 3.87 0.21
N ASP A 86 -0.49 4.50 -0.85
CA ASP A 86 -0.29 5.96 -0.90
C ASP A 86 -1.59 6.75 -1.11
N PHE A 87 -2.63 6.10 -1.64
CA PHE A 87 -3.96 6.66 -1.83
C PHE A 87 -4.86 6.53 -0.58
N ASP A 88 -4.58 5.55 0.28
CA ASP A 88 -5.35 5.29 1.49
C ASP A 88 -4.99 6.27 2.61
N LEU A 89 -5.92 7.17 2.95
CA LEU A 89 -5.74 8.15 4.03
C LEU A 89 -5.53 7.52 5.41
N GLY A 90 -5.94 6.26 5.60
CA GLY A 90 -5.71 5.54 6.84
C GLY A 90 -4.30 4.98 6.98
N VAL A 91 -3.45 5.10 5.95
CA VAL A 91 -2.04 4.67 5.99
C VAL A 91 -1.15 5.89 6.31
N ALA A 92 -0.49 5.85 7.47
CA ALA A 92 0.39 6.91 7.93
C ALA A 92 1.86 6.71 7.51
N TRP A 93 2.31 5.46 7.40
CA TRP A 93 3.69 5.12 7.02
C TRP A 93 3.75 3.83 6.22
N ILE A 94 4.68 3.77 5.27
CA ILE A 94 4.92 2.66 4.35
C ILE A 94 6.40 2.24 4.45
N LYS A 95 6.65 0.99 4.81
CA LYS A 95 8.01 0.42 4.87
C LYS A 95 8.15 -0.77 3.95
N ALA A 96 8.96 -0.63 2.91
CA ALA A 96 9.34 -1.74 2.05
C ALA A 96 10.38 -2.63 2.74
N GLN A 97 10.19 -3.95 2.65
CA GLN A 97 11.10 -4.97 3.18
C GLN A 97 11.55 -4.69 4.61
N PRO A 98 10.59 -4.53 5.54
CA PRO A 98 10.81 -3.88 6.83
C PRO A 98 11.74 -4.68 7.76
N PHE A 99 11.75 -6.01 7.65
CA PHE A 99 12.52 -6.91 8.51
C PHE A 99 12.62 -8.30 7.89
N LEU A 100 13.57 -9.11 8.38
CA LEU A 100 13.62 -10.55 8.17
C LEU A 100 12.95 -11.26 9.33
N LEU A 101 11.79 -11.85 9.09
CA LEU A 101 11.10 -12.71 10.04
C LEU A 101 11.74 -14.11 10.04
N THR A 102 12.09 -14.60 11.22
CA THR A 102 12.61 -15.95 11.44
C THR A 102 11.75 -16.67 12.45
N ALA A 103 11.27 -17.86 12.12
CA ALA A 103 10.46 -18.67 13.04
C ALA A 103 10.79 -20.15 12.96
N GLN A 104 10.57 -20.88 14.05
CA GLN A 104 10.67 -22.34 14.08
C GLN A 104 9.28 -22.95 13.82
N VAL A 105 9.10 -23.49 12.62
CA VAL A 105 7.85 -24.03 12.09
C VAL A 105 8.06 -25.49 11.72
N GLU A 106 7.25 -26.41 12.26
CA GLU A 106 7.38 -27.86 12.06
C GLU A 106 8.83 -28.37 12.30
N GLY A 107 9.46 -27.87 13.36
CA GLY A 107 10.83 -28.24 13.73
C GLY A 107 11.94 -27.69 12.83
N LYS A 108 11.62 -26.87 11.83
CA LYS A 108 12.60 -26.25 10.92
C LYS A 108 12.63 -24.74 11.07
N ILE A 109 13.82 -24.15 11.00
CA ILE A 109 13.97 -22.70 10.94
C ILE A 109 13.52 -22.23 9.55
N ARG A 110 12.53 -21.35 9.54
CA ARG A 110 11.99 -20.68 8.35
C ARG A 110 12.31 -19.19 8.42
N ARG A 111 12.48 -18.59 7.24
CA ARG A 111 12.88 -17.20 7.05
C ARG A 111 12.04 -16.57 5.97
N HIS A 112 11.57 -15.35 6.21
CA HIS A 112 10.73 -14.62 5.27
C HIS A 112 10.92 -13.11 5.44
N VAL A 113 10.90 -12.37 4.33
CA VAL A 113 10.94 -10.90 4.32
C VAL A 113 9.63 -10.44 3.71
N PRO A 114 8.73 -9.81 4.48
CA PRO A 114 7.51 -9.24 3.93
C PRO A 114 7.80 -8.15 2.91
N ASP A 115 6.92 -7.95 1.95
CA ASP A 115 7.11 -6.93 0.92
C ASP A 115 6.89 -5.52 1.51
N PHE A 116 5.85 -5.33 2.32
CA PHE A 116 5.60 -4.07 3.03
C PHE A 116 5.16 -4.26 4.49
N LEU A 117 5.43 -3.24 5.31
CA LEU A 117 4.75 -2.97 6.58
C LEU A 117 4.08 -1.60 6.46
N LEU A 118 2.77 -1.58 6.63
CA LEU A 118 1.95 -0.37 6.65
C LEU A 118 1.57 -0.06 8.08
N PHE A 119 1.74 1.19 8.48
CA PHE A 119 1.21 1.68 9.74
C PHE A 119 -0.09 2.39 9.44
N THR A 120 -1.18 1.88 10.00
CA THR A 120 -2.52 2.41 9.76
C THR A 120 -3.20 2.82 11.05
N ASP A 121 -4.26 3.61 10.96
CA ASP A 121 -5.06 4.02 12.12
C ASP A 121 -5.62 2.82 12.91
N ALA A 122 -5.89 1.70 12.22
CA ALA A 122 -6.37 0.48 12.84
C ALA A 122 -5.23 -0.47 13.28
N GLY A 123 -3.98 -0.02 13.30
CA GLY A 123 -2.79 -0.79 13.67
C GLY A 123 -1.94 -1.27 12.49
N PRO A 124 -0.80 -1.91 12.76
CA PRO A 124 0.13 -2.33 11.71
C PRO A 124 -0.42 -3.45 10.81
N VAL A 125 -0.09 -3.38 9.53
CA VAL A 125 -0.43 -4.38 8.51
C VAL A 125 0.85 -4.85 7.84
N VAL A 126 1.17 -6.13 7.99
CA VAL A 126 2.24 -6.78 7.22
C VAL A 126 1.65 -7.27 5.91
N VAL A 127 2.27 -6.90 4.79
CA VAL A 127 1.77 -7.19 3.45
C VAL A 127 2.77 -8.04 2.68
N ASP A 128 2.27 -9.15 2.15
CA ASP A 128 2.96 -9.94 1.13
C ASP A 128 2.23 -9.81 -0.20
N VAL A 129 2.94 -9.31 -1.21
CA VAL A 129 2.45 -9.14 -2.57
C VAL A 129 2.81 -10.35 -3.39
N LYS A 130 1.81 -11.08 -3.88
CA LYS A 130 2.01 -12.30 -4.66
C LYS A 130 0.97 -12.39 -5.78
N PRO A 131 1.37 -12.69 -7.03
CA PRO A 131 0.44 -12.99 -8.11
C PRO A 131 -0.51 -14.13 -7.73
N ARG A 132 -1.80 -14.03 -8.09
CA ARG A 132 -2.82 -15.05 -7.77
C ARG A 132 -2.38 -16.46 -8.18
N GLU A 133 -1.81 -16.59 -9.37
CA GLU A 133 -1.28 -17.86 -9.91
C GLU A 133 -0.16 -18.51 -9.06
N ARG A 134 0.52 -17.73 -8.20
CA ARG A 134 1.58 -18.23 -7.32
C ARG A 134 1.06 -18.66 -5.96
N LEU A 135 -0.17 -18.29 -5.59
CA LEU A 135 -0.73 -18.62 -4.28
C LEU A 135 -0.98 -20.12 -4.11
N GLU A 136 -1.28 -20.84 -5.19
CA GLU A 136 -1.52 -22.29 -5.18
C GLU A 136 -0.22 -23.11 -5.09
N LYS A 137 0.94 -22.47 -5.28
CA LYS A 137 2.23 -23.17 -5.16
C LYS A 137 2.49 -23.49 -3.70
N GLU A 138 2.58 -24.77 -3.37
CA GLU A 138 2.72 -25.28 -2.00
C GLU A 138 3.76 -24.52 -1.17
N LYS A 139 4.95 -24.27 -1.71
CA LYS A 139 6.01 -23.51 -1.01
C LYS A 139 5.61 -22.07 -0.70
N VAL A 140 4.88 -21.41 -1.59
CA VAL A 140 4.38 -20.05 -1.40
C VAL A 140 3.28 -20.05 -0.35
N ALA A 141 2.25 -20.89 -0.54
CA ALA A 141 1.15 -21.06 0.41
C ALA A 141 1.67 -21.35 1.83
N PHE A 142 2.60 -22.29 1.97
CA PHE A 142 3.25 -22.64 3.23
C PHE A 142 3.94 -21.42 3.86
N THR A 143 4.71 -20.66 3.07
CA THR A 143 5.45 -19.50 3.58
C THR A 143 4.51 -18.41 4.09
N LEU A 144 3.46 -18.08 3.32
CA LEU A 144 2.46 -17.08 3.68
C LEU A 144 1.65 -17.52 4.91
N ALA A 145 1.34 -18.81 5.02
CA ALA A 145 0.53 -19.33 6.11
C ALA A 145 1.25 -19.26 7.47
N TRP A 146 2.52 -19.67 7.57
CA TRP A 146 3.23 -19.53 8.85
C TRP A 146 3.57 -18.07 9.16
N ALA A 147 3.85 -17.24 8.15
CA ALA A 147 4.11 -15.82 8.37
C ALA A 147 2.85 -15.12 8.90
N ARG A 148 1.67 -15.47 8.38
CA ARG A 148 0.37 -15.03 8.88
C ARG A 148 0.21 -15.33 10.37
N GLU A 149 0.39 -16.59 10.78
CA GLU A 149 0.22 -16.98 12.18
C GLU A 149 1.15 -16.18 13.11
N VAL A 150 2.43 -16.02 12.74
CA VAL A 150 3.38 -15.23 13.54
C VAL A 150 2.95 -13.77 13.68
N VAL A 151 2.46 -13.16 12.60
CA VAL A 151 2.02 -11.75 12.60
C VAL A 151 0.71 -11.57 13.37
N GLU A 152 -0.27 -12.45 13.14
CA GLU A 152 -1.59 -12.38 13.76
C GLU A 152 -1.55 -12.73 15.25
N ASP A 153 -0.62 -13.59 15.70
CA ASP A 153 -0.37 -13.85 17.13
C ASP A 153 0.14 -12.61 17.88
N ARG A 154 0.68 -11.62 17.15
CA ARG A 154 1.03 -10.30 17.68
C ARG A 154 -0.14 -9.30 17.63
N ASN A 155 -1.34 -9.74 17.25
CA ASN A 155 -2.51 -8.90 16.98
C ASN A 155 -2.28 -7.88 15.86
N TRP A 156 -1.35 -8.16 14.94
CA TRP A 156 -1.16 -7.36 13.73
C TRP A 156 -1.94 -7.98 12.58
N ARG A 157 -2.36 -7.16 11.63
CA ARG A 157 -3.03 -7.70 10.44
C ARG A 157 -1.99 -8.24 9.47
N TYR A 158 -2.31 -9.38 8.86
CA TYR A 158 -1.53 -9.94 7.77
C TYR A 158 -2.34 -9.98 6.48
N GLU A 159 -1.83 -9.34 5.44
CA GLU A 159 -2.48 -9.18 4.15
C GLU A 159 -1.66 -9.89 3.07
N VAL A 160 -2.28 -10.82 2.36
CA VAL A 160 -1.74 -11.32 1.09
C VAL A 160 -2.44 -10.55 -0.01
N TRP A 161 -1.71 -9.70 -0.73
CA TRP A 161 -2.26 -8.85 -1.77
C TRP A 161 -1.86 -9.34 -3.16
N SER A 162 -2.82 -9.34 -4.09
CA SER A 162 -2.64 -9.82 -5.46
C SER A 162 -3.20 -8.82 -6.47
N GLU A 163 -3.32 -9.22 -7.74
CA GLU A 163 -3.78 -8.34 -8.81
C GLU A 163 -5.13 -7.69 -8.47
N PRO A 164 -5.20 -6.34 -8.43
CA PRO A 164 -6.44 -5.62 -8.22
C PRO A 164 -7.27 -5.56 -9.52
N PRO A 165 -8.55 -5.12 -9.46
CA PRO A 165 -9.34 -4.86 -10.65
C PRO A 165 -8.65 -3.88 -11.61
N THR A 166 -8.71 -4.17 -12.92
CA THR A 166 -7.99 -3.42 -13.95
C THR A 166 -8.40 -1.95 -14.02
N ALA A 167 -9.71 -1.66 -13.93
CA ALA A 167 -10.24 -0.30 -13.99
C ALA A 167 -9.77 0.53 -12.79
N GLU A 168 -9.88 -0.04 -11.59
CA GLU A 168 -9.45 0.58 -10.34
C GLU A 168 -7.96 0.93 -10.35
N LEU A 169 -7.10 -0.01 -10.76
CA LEU A 169 -5.68 0.26 -10.92
C LEU A 169 -5.38 1.33 -11.97
N ALA A 170 -6.11 1.34 -13.09
CA ALA A 170 -5.94 2.37 -14.13
C ALA A 170 -6.32 3.77 -13.58
N ASN A 171 -7.40 3.85 -12.81
CA ASN A 171 -7.85 5.08 -12.19
C ASN A 171 -6.87 5.57 -11.13
N LEU A 172 -6.40 4.69 -10.23
CA LEU A 172 -5.41 5.08 -9.23
C LEU A 172 -4.08 5.52 -9.84
N ARG A 173 -3.65 4.91 -10.95
CA ARG A 173 -2.49 5.38 -11.72
C ARG A 173 -2.68 6.79 -12.25
N LEU A 174 -3.88 7.11 -12.77
CA LEU A 174 -4.23 8.45 -13.20
C LEU A 174 -4.22 9.43 -12.01
N LEU A 175 -4.92 9.10 -10.92
CA LEU A 175 -5.05 9.96 -9.74
C LEU A 175 -3.69 10.20 -9.06
N ALA A 176 -2.80 9.21 -9.04
CA ALA A 176 -1.45 9.36 -8.53
C ALA A 176 -0.70 10.50 -9.22
N GLY A 177 -0.98 10.80 -10.49
CA GLY A 177 -0.42 11.97 -11.19
C GLY A 177 -0.72 13.31 -10.50
N PHE A 178 -1.77 13.36 -9.69
CA PHE A 178 -2.29 14.56 -9.01
C PHE A 178 -2.07 14.53 -7.49
N ARG A 179 -1.21 13.66 -6.97
CA ARG A 179 -1.04 13.49 -5.50
C ARG A 179 -0.30 14.61 -4.77
N ARG A 180 0.51 15.39 -5.48
CA ARG A 180 1.41 16.40 -4.88
C ARG A 180 0.68 17.72 -4.63
N SER A 181 0.23 17.93 -3.39
CA SER A 181 -0.59 19.09 -2.99
C SER A 181 0.00 20.45 -3.35
N TRP A 182 1.33 20.61 -3.26
CA TRP A 182 2.02 21.88 -3.57
C TRP A 182 2.01 22.28 -5.05
N LEU A 183 1.47 21.45 -5.95
CA LEU A 183 1.29 21.79 -7.37
C LEU A 183 -0.07 22.45 -7.66
N PHE A 184 -0.95 22.54 -6.66
CA PHE A 184 -2.31 23.03 -6.81
C PHE A 184 -2.47 24.42 -6.18
N ASN A 185 -3.27 25.27 -6.83
CA ASN A 185 -3.56 26.60 -6.35
C ASN A 185 -4.60 26.51 -5.21
N PRO A 186 -4.32 27.05 -4.02
CA PRO A 186 -5.21 26.93 -2.87
C PRO A 186 -6.57 27.63 -3.09
N ASP A 187 -6.61 28.79 -3.75
CA ASP A 187 -7.85 29.54 -4.01
C ASP A 187 -8.80 28.75 -4.92
N LEU A 188 -8.26 28.03 -5.91
CA LEU A 188 -9.07 27.17 -6.78
C LEU A 188 -9.54 25.90 -6.05
N LEU A 189 -8.72 25.32 -5.17
CA LEU A 189 -9.18 24.21 -4.31
C LEU A 189 -10.33 24.68 -3.42
N GLU A 190 -10.19 25.82 -2.75
CA GLU A 190 -11.22 26.38 -1.88
C GLU A 190 -12.51 26.69 -2.65
N ALA A 191 -12.41 27.29 -3.84
CA ALA A 191 -13.57 27.56 -4.69
C ALA A 191 -14.32 26.27 -5.08
N LEU A 192 -13.59 25.20 -5.43
CA LEU A 192 -14.19 23.91 -5.78
C LEU A 192 -14.82 23.20 -4.57
N ILE A 193 -14.17 23.28 -3.41
CA ILE A 193 -14.67 22.70 -2.16
C ILE A 193 -15.94 23.43 -1.70
N SER A 194 -15.99 24.76 -1.86
CA SER A 194 -17.10 25.62 -1.46
C SER A 194 -18.29 25.56 -2.41
N SER A 195 -18.11 25.04 -3.63
CA SER A 195 -19.18 24.93 -4.65
C SER A 195 -20.15 23.76 -4.43
N ASP A 196 -19.97 22.99 -3.35
CA ASP A 196 -20.74 21.78 -2.99
C ASP A 196 -21.06 20.88 -4.19
N LEU A 197 -20.02 20.17 -4.64
CA LEU A 197 -20.07 19.37 -5.85
C LEU A 197 -20.68 17.97 -5.64
N ALA A 198 -21.11 17.65 -4.42
CA ALA A 198 -21.70 16.36 -4.12
C ALA A 198 -22.98 16.13 -4.95
N GLY A 199 -23.14 14.92 -5.49
CA GLY A 199 -24.24 14.56 -6.39
C GLY A 199 -24.09 15.05 -7.83
N ARG A 200 -23.07 15.87 -8.14
CA ARG A 200 -22.76 16.28 -9.52
C ARG A 200 -21.81 15.28 -10.17
N THR A 201 -21.92 15.14 -11.48
CA THR A 201 -20.92 14.43 -12.28
C THR A 201 -19.61 15.21 -12.36
N LEU A 202 -18.49 14.53 -12.60
CA LEU A 202 -17.20 15.17 -12.87
C LEU A 202 -17.29 16.19 -14.02
N ARG A 203 -18.10 15.90 -15.05
CA ARG A 203 -18.33 16.80 -16.18
C ARG A 203 -19.03 18.09 -15.76
N GLU A 204 -20.06 17.99 -14.94
CA GLU A 204 -20.77 19.18 -14.41
C GLU A 204 -19.87 19.98 -13.46
N ALA A 205 -19.08 19.30 -12.64
CA ALA A 205 -18.12 19.93 -11.73
C ALA A 205 -17.06 20.78 -12.45
N LEU A 206 -16.66 20.41 -13.67
CA LEU A 206 -15.73 21.22 -14.47
C LEU A 206 -16.25 22.62 -14.80
N GLY A 207 -17.56 22.80 -14.85
CA GLY A 207 -18.22 24.09 -15.10
C GLY A 207 -18.64 24.83 -13.83
N ALA A 208 -18.39 24.28 -12.64
CA ALA A 208 -18.91 24.84 -11.39
C ALA A 208 -18.21 26.12 -10.93
N VAL A 209 -16.96 26.34 -11.34
CA VAL A 209 -16.16 27.51 -10.97
C VAL A 209 -15.77 28.30 -12.22
N THR A 210 -16.08 29.59 -12.23
CA THR A 210 -15.71 30.53 -13.31
C THR A 210 -14.39 31.23 -13.02
N GLY A 211 -13.77 31.82 -14.04
CA GLY A 211 -12.52 32.59 -13.88
C GLY A 211 -11.24 31.76 -13.92
N TRP A 212 -11.35 30.44 -14.07
CA TRP A 212 -10.22 29.53 -14.18
C TRP A 212 -10.25 28.74 -15.50
N PRO A 213 -9.09 28.46 -16.13
CA PRO A 213 -9.01 27.57 -17.27
C PRO A 213 -9.49 26.15 -16.91
N GLN A 214 -10.38 25.56 -17.72
CA GLN A 214 -10.94 24.21 -17.47
C GLN A 214 -9.88 23.11 -17.22
N ARG A 215 -8.71 23.20 -17.87
CA ARG A 215 -7.62 22.23 -17.66
C ARG A 215 -7.10 22.25 -16.21
N LEU A 216 -7.07 23.43 -15.58
CA LEU A 216 -6.69 23.58 -14.18
C LEU A 216 -7.82 23.08 -13.29
N THR A 217 -9.08 23.45 -13.57
CA THR A 217 -10.24 22.92 -12.83
C THR A 217 -10.24 21.38 -12.82
N ARG A 218 -9.96 20.75 -13.97
CA ARG A 218 -9.83 19.29 -14.07
C ARG A 218 -8.72 18.74 -13.18
N SER A 219 -7.51 19.30 -13.23
CA SER A 219 -6.40 18.81 -12.41
C SER A 219 -6.71 18.93 -10.92
N HIS A 220 -7.38 20.02 -10.51
CA HIS A 220 -7.77 20.25 -9.11
C HIS A 220 -8.88 19.28 -8.68
N LEU A 221 -9.87 19.00 -9.52
CA LEU A 221 -10.86 17.95 -9.23
C LEU A 221 -10.19 16.59 -9.05
N LEU A 222 -9.26 16.19 -9.91
CA LEU A 222 -8.52 14.93 -9.78
C LEU A 222 -7.64 14.90 -8.51
N HIS A 223 -7.10 16.04 -8.09
CA HIS A 223 -6.41 16.16 -6.81
C HIS A 223 -7.36 15.99 -5.62
N LEU A 224 -8.56 16.55 -5.68
CA LEU A 224 -9.59 16.40 -4.66
C LEU A 224 -10.11 14.96 -4.58
N LEU A 225 -10.07 14.20 -5.68
CA LEU A 225 -10.28 12.75 -5.65
C LEU A 225 -9.12 12.02 -4.97
N TRP A 226 -7.86 12.38 -5.28
CA TRP A 226 -6.68 11.78 -4.63
C TRP A 226 -6.69 11.97 -3.12
N THR A 227 -6.92 13.21 -2.67
CA THR A 227 -7.02 13.57 -1.25
C THR A 227 -8.34 13.15 -0.61
N GLN A 228 -9.18 12.45 -1.37
CA GLN A 228 -10.50 11.96 -0.98
C GLN A 228 -11.40 13.03 -0.35
N VAL A 229 -11.25 14.31 -0.70
CA VAL A 229 -12.23 15.35 -0.33
C VAL A 229 -13.57 15.07 -1.02
N TYR A 230 -13.46 14.60 -2.27
CA TYR A 230 -14.56 13.95 -2.97
C TYR A 230 -14.17 12.51 -3.33
N ARG A 231 -15.16 11.65 -3.44
CA ARG A 231 -15.03 10.24 -3.85
C ARG A 231 -15.87 10.00 -5.10
N VAL A 232 -15.48 8.97 -5.83
CA VAL A 232 -16.21 8.42 -6.99
C VAL A 232 -16.06 6.91 -6.95
N ASP A 233 -16.95 6.19 -7.62
CA ASP A 233 -16.77 4.76 -7.84
C ASP A 233 -15.54 4.51 -8.73
N LEU A 234 -14.48 3.93 -8.17
CA LEU A 234 -13.26 3.61 -8.92
C LEU A 234 -13.32 2.25 -9.62
N THR A 235 -14.41 1.48 -9.48
CA THR A 235 -14.54 0.14 -10.06
C THR A 235 -14.81 0.15 -11.58
N ALA A 236 -15.26 1.29 -12.12
CA ALA A 236 -15.39 1.55 -13.56
C ALA A 236 -14.31 2.53 -14.04
N VAL A 237 -13.98 2.51 -15.34
CA VAL A 237 -12.96 3.42 -15.91
C VAL A 237 -13.43 4.87 -15.72
N LEU A 238 -12.60 5.69 -15.06
CA LEU A 238 -12.95 7.06 -14.70
C LEU A 238 -13.33 7.89 -15.93
N SER A 239 -14.51 8.50 -15.86
CA SER A 239 -15.09 9.28 -16.94
C SER A 239 -15.73 10.54 -16.40
N GLY A 240 -16.16 11.44 -17.29
CA GLY A 240 -16.90 12.64 -16.90
C GLY A 240 -18.24 12.35 -16.24
N ASP A 241 -18.77 11.13 -16.33
CA ASP A 241 -20.12 10.79 -15.87
C ASP A 241 -20.11 10.19 -14.45
N HIS A 242 -18.93 10.04 -13.84
CA HIS A 242 -18.81 9.61 -12.44
C HIS A 242 -19.35 10.70 -11.52
N VAL A 243 -20.23 10.31 -10.60
CA VAL A 243 -20.85 11.20 -9.63
C VAL A 243 -19.92 11.38 -8.43
N LEU A 244 -19.70 12.64 -8.05
CA LEU A 244 -18.92 13.02 -6.89
C LEU A 244 -19.73 12.81 -5.63
N GLU A 245 -19.15 12.12 -4.66
CA GLU A 245 -19.65 11.98 -3.30
C GLU A 245 -18.74 12.78 -2.37
N ARG A 246 -19.30 13.51 -1.40
CA ARG A 246 -18.48 14.11 -0.35
C ARG A 246 -17.96 12.99 0.55
N ALA A 247 -16.67 12.94 0.80
CA ALA A 247 -16.17 12.03 1.84
C ALA A 247 -16.69 12.49 3.21
N ARG A 248 -17.01 11.51 4.05
CA ARG A 248 -17.43 11.74 5.44
C ARG A 248 -16.23 12.05 6.32
#